data_AF-A0A953BJ18-F1
#
_entry.id   AF-A0A953BJ18-F1
#
_cell.length_a   1.000
_cell.length_b   1.000
_cell.length_c   1.000
_cell.angle_alpha   90.00
_cell.angle_beta   90.00
_cell.angle_gamma   90.00
#
_symmetry.space_group_name_H-M   'P 1'
#
loop_
_entity.id
_entity.type
_entity.pdbx_description
1 polymer ?
#
loop_
_entity_poly.entity_id
_entity_poly.type
_entity_poly.pdbx_seq_one_letter_code
_entity_poly.pdbx_strand_id
1 'polypeptide(L)'
;MSLLDSLITTTTPAPPKILVYGTPGVGKTTFAASAGALLLDCENGAGAVPGLTRTPFLKSWPEVQAWLAEIEARPPEGLGA
;
A
#
# COMPACT_ATOMS: atom_id res chain seq x y z
N MET A 1 -12.63 39.21 -12.60
CA MET A 1 -12.27 38.12 -11.67
C MET A 1 -10.98 38.50 -10.98
N SER A 2 -10.96 38.37 -9.66
CA SER A 2 -9.80 38.67 -8.82
C SER A 2 -8.89 37.45 -8.71
N LEU A 3 -7.62 37.67 -8.35
CA LEU A 3 -6.69 36.57 -8.00
C LEU A 3 -7.15 35.78 -6.77
N LEU A 4 -8.05 36.32 -5.95
CA LEU A 4 -8.62 35.60 -4.81
C LEU A 4 -9.65 34.56 -5.25
N ASP A 5 -10.20 34.68 -6.46
CA ASP A 5 -11.18 33.74 -7.01
C ASP A 5 -10.54 32.42 -7.46
N SER A 6 -9.20 32.32 -7.50
CA SER A 6 -8.44 31.11 -7.84
C SER A 6 -7.93 30.32 -6.64
N LEU A 7 -8.30 30.73 -5.42
CA LEU A 7 -7.91 30.02 -4.20
C LEU A 7 -8.54 28.62 -4.19
N ILE A 8 -7.70 27.60 -4.34
CA ILE A 8 -8.08 26.20 -4.21
C ILE A 8 -8.11 25.87 -2.72
N THR A 9 -9.31 25.75 -2.16
CA THR A 9 -9.55 25.35 -0.76
C THR A 9 -10.02 23.89 -0.64
N THR A 10 -10.16 23.20 -1.77
CA THR A 10 -10.60 21.81 -1.82
C THR A 10 -9.41 20.87 -1.67
N THR A 11 -9.50 19.95 -0.70
CA THR A 11 -8.71 18.74 -0.74
C THR A 11 -9.40 17.80 -1.72
N THR A 12 -8.67 17.31 -2.73
CA THR A 12 -9.13 16.16 -3.53
C THR A 12 -8.42 14.95 -2.96
N PRO A 13 -9.03 14.18 -2.05
CA PRO A 13 -8.37 13.04 -1.45
C PRO A 13 -8.26 11.97 -2.54
N ALA A 14 -7.05 11.81 -3.09
CA ALA A 14 -6.68 10.61 -3.82
C ALA A 14 -5.85 9.75 -2.85
N PRO A 15 -6.12 8.44 -2.73
CA PRO A 15 -5.29 7.59 -1.91
C PRO A 15 -3.84 7.68 -2.42
N PRO A 16 -2.87 8.13 -1.59
CA PRO A 16 -1.50 8.29 -2.03
C PRO A 16 -0.91 6.92 -2.36
N LYS A 17 -0.35 6.77 -3.57
CA LYS A 17 0.44 5.61 -3.95
C LYS A 17 1.84 5.78 -3.35
N ILE A 18 2.25 4.90 -2.44
CA ILE A 18 3.52 5.01 -1.72
C ILE A 18 4.41 3.79 -1.95
N LEU A 19 5.72 4.04 -2.10
CA LEU A 19 6.77 3.02 -2.00
C LEU A 19 7.60 3.34 -0.75
N VAL A 20 7.70 2.39 0.17
CA VAL A 20 8.41 2.58 1.44
C VAL A 20 9.76 1.87 1.39
N TYR A 21 10.85 2.63 1.53
CA TYR A 21 12.21 2.10 1.55
C TYR A 21 12.96 2.52 2.83
N GLY A 22 13.88 1.68 3.28
CA GLY A 22 14.72 1.93 4.44
C GLY A 22 15.47 0.67 4.87
N THR A 23 16.41 0.80 5.81
CA THR A 23 17.25 -0.31 6.28
C THR A 23 16.45 -1.46 6.91
N PRO A 24 17.00 -2.69 6.99
CA PRO A 24 16.40 -3.78 7.76
C PRO A 24 16.09 -3.34 9.20
N GLY A 25 14.94 -3.72 9.74
CA GLY A 25 14.53 -3.39 11.11
C GLY A 25 13.95 -1.98 11.34
N VAL A 26 13.94 -1.08 10.35
CA VAL A 26 13.39 0.29 10.49
C VAL A 26 11.86 0.35 10.71
N GLY A 27 11.16 -0.77 10.62
CA GLY A 27 9.72 -0.85 10.87
C GLY A 27 8.82 -0.83 9.64
N LYS A 28 9.34 -1.07 8.43
CA LYS A 28 8.54 -1.11 7.17
C LYS A 28 7.34 -2.05 7.25
N THR A 29 7.57 -3.29 7.67
CA THR A 29 6.51 -4.32 7.79
C THR A 29 5.52 -3.96 8.89
N THR A 30 6.00 -3.41 10.01
CA THR A 30 5.16 -2.94 11.11
C THR A 30 4.28 -1.77 10.67
N PHE A 31 4.81 -0.83 9.90
CA PHE A 31 4.06 0.29 9.34
C PHE A 31 2.93 -0.21 8.43
N ALA A 32 3.24 -1.10 7.48
CA ALA A 32 2.23 -1.69 6.59
C ALA A 32 1.12 -2.42 7.37
N ALA A 33 1.48 -3.19 8.40
CA ALA A 33 0.51 -3.86 9.27
C ALA A 33 -0.37 -2.87 10.03
N SER A 34 0.23 -1.83 10.62
CA SER A 34 -0.50 -0.81 11.38
C SER A 34 -1.45 0.04 10.52
N ALA A 35 -1.17 0.13 9.22
CA ALA A 35 -2.01 0.85 8.26
C ALA A 35 -3.22 0.04 7.76
N GLY A 36 -3.37 -1.23 8.19
CA GLY A 36 -4.42 -2.12 7.66
C GLY A 36 -4.25 -2.39 6.16
N ALA A 37 -3.02 -2.27 5.63
CA ALA A 37 -2.74 -2.39 4.21
C ALA A 37 -2.55 -3.86 3.81
N LEU A 38 -2.85 -4.16 2.53
CA LEU A 38 -2.39 -5.39 1.88
C LEU A 38 -0.89 -5.30 1.61
N LEU A 39 -0.12 -6.23 2.16
CA LEU A 39 1.32 -6.35 1.89
C LEU A 39 1.59 -7.37 0.77
N LEU A 40 2.27 -6.93 -0.29
CA LEU A 40 2.85 -7.81 -1.30
C LEU A 40 4.15 -8.40 -0.74
N ASP A 41 4.12 -9.70 -0.37
CA ASP A 41 5.24 -10.33 0.32
C ASP A 41 6.28 -10.90 -0.66
N CYS A 42 7.32 -10.11 -0.94
CA CYS A 42 8.40 -10.49 -1.85
C CYS A 42 9.62 -11.11 -1.16
N GLU A 43 9.64 -11.21 0.17
CA GLU A 43 10.81 -11.66 0.96
C GLU A 43 10.47 -12.77 1.97
N ASN A 44 9.20 -13.15 2.07
CA ASN A 44 8.66 -14.13 3.01
C ASN A 44 8.90 -13.79 4.51
N GLY A 45 9.32 -12.56 4.81
CA GLY A 45 9.61 -12.10 6.17
C GLY A 45 8.38 -11.60 6.94
N ALA A 46 7.25 -11.42 6.25
CA ALA A 46 6.08 -10.77 6.84
C ALA A 46 5.28 -11.67 7.81
N GLY A 47 5.55 -12.99 7.81
CA GLY A 47 4.85 -13.95 8.66
C GLY A 47 5.06 -13.77 10.16
N ALA A 48 6.05 -12.97 10.57
CA ALA A 48 6.32 -12.63 11.97
C ALA A 48 5.37 -11.56 12.54
N VAL A 49 4.59 -10.87 11.71
CA VAL A 49 3.72 -9.76 12.14
C VAL A 49 2.25 -10.22 12.18
N PRO A 50 1.60 -10.22 13.36
CA PRO A 50 0.21 -10.67 13.49
C PRO A 50 -0.77 -9.68 12.85
N GLY A 51 -1.92 -10.20 12.37
CA GLY A 51 -3.02 -9.37 11.83
C GLY A 51 -2.77 -8.77 10.44
N LEU A 52 -1.66 -9.11 9.80
CA LEU A 52 -1.31 -8.58 8.48
C LEU A 52 -2.03 -9.34 7.36
N THR A 53 -2.78 -8.61 6.53
CA THR A 53 -3.27 -9.12 5.24
C THR A 53 -2.13 -9.07 4.23
N ARG A 54 -1.73 -10.23 3.69
CA ARG A 54 -0.61 -10.33 2.75
C ARG A 54 -0.86 -11.35 1.64
N THR A 55 -0.14 -11.19 0.54
CA THR A 55 -0.06 -12.22 -0.50
C THR A 55 0.76 -13.43 -0.02
N PRO A 56 0.69 -14.57 -0.73
CA PRO A 56 1.75 -15.57 -0.67
C PRO A 56 3.13 -14.98 -1.01
N PHE A 57 4.20 -15.72 -0.74
CA PHE A 57 5.56 -15.33 -1.11
C PHE A 57 5.70 -15.23 -2.64
N LEU A 58 5.90 -14.01 -3.13
CA LEU A 58 6.08 -13.68 -4.54
C LEU A 58 7.57 -13.73 -4.88
N LYS A 59 7.96 -14.65 -5.74
CA LYS A 59 9.36 -14.96 -6.08
C LYS A 59 9.86 -14.23 -7.32
N SER A 60 8.95 -13.66 -8.10
CA SER A 60 9.27 -13.10 -9.39
C SER A 60 8.48 -11.84 -9.71
N TRP A 61 9.05 -10.99 -10.56
CA TRP A 61 8.38 -9.78 -11.02
C TRP A 61 7.04 -10.07 -11.73
N PRO A 62 6.90 -11.10 -12.59
CA PRO A 62 5.60 -11.45 -13.16
C PRO A 62 4.52 -11.76 -12.12
N GLU A 63 4.86 -12.42 -11.01
CA GLU A 63 3.91 -12.68 -9.92
C GLU A 63 3.46 -11.37 -9.25
N VAL A 64 4.39 -10.45 -9.00
CA VAL A 64 4.07 -9.11 -8.47
C VAL A 64 3.16 -8.35 -9.43
N GLN A 65 3.46 -8.35 -10.73
CA GLN A 65 2.65 -7.68 -11.74
C GLN A 65 1.23 -8.24 -11.82
N ALA A 66 1.06 -9.56 -11.75
CA ALA A 66 -0.25 -10.20 -11.76
C ALA A 66 -1.10 -9.76 -10.56
N TRP A 67 -0.50 -9.69 -9.36
CA TRP A 67 -1.18 -9.17 -8.18
C TRP A 67 -1.54 -7.69 -8.29
N LEU A 68 -0.64 -6.86 -8.82
CA LEU A 68 -0.92 -5.44 -9.03
C LEU A 68 -2.07 -5.23 -10.02
N ALA A 69 -2.11 -6.01 -11.10
CA ALA A 69 -3.20 -5.96 -12.07
C ALA A 69 -4.55 -6.40 -11.48
N GLU A 70 -4.57 -7.44 -10.64
CA GLU A 70 -5.78 -7.86 -9.93
C GLU A 70 -6.26 -6.79 -8.95
N ILE A 71 -5.35 -6.18 -8.17
CA ILE A 71 -5.70 -5.10 -7.23
C ILE A 71 -6.26 -3.88 -7.97
N GLU A 72 -5.69 -3.53 -9.13
CA GLU A 72 -6.18 -2.44 -9.97
C GLU A 72 -7.59 -2.73 -10.51
N ALA A 73 -7.82 -3.95 -11.02
CA ALA A 73 -9.10 -4.35 -11.59
C ALA A 73 -10.19 -4.58 -10.53
N ARG A 74 -9.80 -5.08 -9.35
CA ARG A 74 -10.68 -5.44 -8.24
C ARG A 74 -9.99 -5.17 -6.90
N PRO A 75 -10.06 -3.92 -6.40
CA PRO A 75 -9.52 -3.59 -5.09
C PRO A 75 -10.16 -4.46 -4.00
N PRO A 76 -9.36 -5.02 -3.05
CA PRO A 76 -9.90 -5.81 -1.96
C PRO A 76 -10.78 -4.96 -1.05
N GLU A 77 -11.97 -5.46 -0.72
CA GLU A 77 -12.86 -4.82 0.26
C GLU A 77 -12.31 -4.98 1.69
N GLY A 78 -12.59 -4.01 2.57
CA GLY A 78 -12.27 -4.11 4.00
C GLY A 78 -10.81 -3.84 4.39
N LEU A 79 -9.96 -3.35 3.48
CA LEU A 79 -8.63 -2.83 3.83
C LEU A 79 -8.76 -1.41 4.38
N GLY A 80 -8.35 -1.20 5.64
CA GLY A 80 -8.27 0.13 6.27
C GLY A 80 -9.58 0.67 6.87
N ALA A 81 -10.38 -0.19 7.52
CA ALA A 81 -11.45 0.26 8.42
C ALA A 81 -10.91 0.80 9.75
#